data_AF-A0A671FPB8-F1
#
_entry.id   AF-A0A671FPB8-F1
#
_cell.length_a   1.000
_cell.length_b   1.000
_cell.length_c   1.000
_cell.angle_alpha   90.00
_cell.angle_beta   90.00
_cell.angle_gamma   90.00
#
_symmetry.space_group_name_H-M   'P 1'
#
loop_
_entity.id
_entity.type
_entity.pdbx_description
1 polymer ?
#
loop_
_entity_poly.entity_id
_entity_poly.type
_entity_poly.pdbx_seq_one_letter_code
_entity_poly.pdbx_strand_id
1 'polypeptide(L)'
;MPNRKASRNAYYFFVQEKIPELRQRGLPVARVADAIPYCSADWARPVSTPLRRPAMLVPKQNISPPDMSSLSLQSDQALLGGIFYFLNIFSHGELPPHCGQRFLPCEIGCVRYSLQEGITADFHSFIHPGEIPRGFRFHCQAASDSSHKIPISNFESGRDQATVLQNLYRFIHPNPGKWPPIYCKSDDRARVNWCLKHMARASEVRQDLELLTVEDLVVGIYQQKFLKEASKTWVRSLLDVAMWDYSSNTRCKWHEENDILFCALAVCKKIAYCISNSLATHFGIQLTEAHVPLQDYEASNSVTPKMVVLDAGRYQKLRFESPGFSPFNSSNQEQRSITPIGDCPSGVKTSGQKSGIRGRGITRLLESISSSSGNMHRFPSCETALTPPTSQKDGYKPFSSLSD
;
A
#
# COMPACT_ATOMS: atom_id res chain seq x y z
N MET A 1 39.51 20.67 4.61
CA MET A 1 38.83 19.35 4.59
C MET A 1 37.41 19.55 5.10
N PRO A 2 36.36 19.20 4.34
CA PRO A 2 35.00 19.40 4.80
C PRO A 2 34.72 18.42 5.94
N ASN A 3 34.28 18.98 7.06
CA ASN A 3 33.91 18.27 8.27
C ASN A 3 32.79 17.27 7.94
N ARG A 4 33.15 16.00 7.67
CA ARG A 4 32.19 14.90 7.51
C ARG A 4 31.44 14.80 8.84
N LYS A 5 30.26 15.43 8.93
CA LYS A 5 29.30 15.12 10.00
C LYS A 5 29.15 13.60 9.99
N ALA A 6 29.60 12.94 11.05
CA ALA A 6 29.49 11.50 11.17
C ALA A 6 28.01 11.14 10.95
N SER A 7 27.73 10.35 9.91
CA SER A 7 26.36 9.88 9.66
C SER A 7 25.94 9.08 10.89
N ARG A 8 24.89 9.55 11.57
CA ARG A 8 24.32 8.86 12.72
C ARG A 8 23.73 7.55 12.22
N ASN A 9 24.36 6.43 12.56
CA ASN A 9 23.94 5.08 12.18
C ASN A 9 23.14 4.42 13.31
N ALA A 10 22.59 3.22 13.08
CA ALA A 10 21.79 2.51 14.09
C ALA A 10 22.52 2.31 15.43
N TYR A 11 23.83 2.04 15.38
CA TYR A 11 24.67 1.90 16.58
C TYR A 11 24.74 3.20 17.40
N TYR A 12 24.88 4.36 16.75
CA TYR A 12 24.87 5.66 17.43
C TYR A 12 23.61 5.86 18.28
N PHE A 13 22.44 5.56 17.72
CA PHE A 13 21.16 5.70 18.43
C PHE A 13 21.01 4.68 19.56
N PHE A 14 21.46 3.44 19.36
CA PHE A 14 21.49 2.44 20.42
C PHE A 14 22.35 2.88 21.61
N VAL A 15 23.56 3.40 21.34
CA VAL A 15 24.45 3.89 22.41
C VAL A 15 23.80 5.07 23.13
N GLN A 16 23.14 5.97 22.40
CA GLN A 16 22.41 7.09 22.99
C GLN A 16 21.29 6.63 23.94
N GLU A 17 20.55 5.58 23.60
CA GLU A 17 19.51 4.97 24.44
C GLU A 17 20.06 4.32 25.72
N LYS A 18 21.32 3.85 25.69
CA LYS A 18 21.98 3.23 26.84
C LYS A 18 22.56 4.23 27.86
N ILE A 19 22.80 5.48 27.46
CA ILE A 19 23.44 6.49 28.34
C ILE A 19 22.71 6.66 29.69
N PRO A 20 21.37 6.82 29.75
CA PRO A 20 20.68 6.97 31.04
C PRO A 20 20.87 5.77 31.98
N GLU A 21 20.84 4.54 31.45
CA GLU A 21 21.06 3.30 32.21
C GLU A 21 22.51 3.20 32.70
N LEU A 22 23.48 3.56 31.86
CA LEU A 22 24.90 3.56 32.23
C LEU A 22 25.18 4.58 33.34
N ARG A 23 24.52 5.76 33.29
CA ARG A 23 24.59 6.76 34.37
C ARG A 23 23.98 6.26 35.67
N GLN A 24 22.83 5.59 35.61
CA GLN A 24 22.21 4.97 36.80
C GLN A 24 23.11 3.90 37.43
N ARG A 25 23.91 3.20 36.63
CA ARG A 25 24.92 2.24 37.10
C ARG A 25 26.20 2.90 37.65
N GLY A 26 26.25 4.24 37.74
CA GLY A 26 27.41 4.99 38.24
C GLY A 26 28.59 5.08 37.28
N LEU A 27 28.41 4.73 35.99
CA LEU A 27 29.48 4.82 35.01
C LEU A 27 29.66 6.27 34.53
N PRO A 28 30.92 6.73 34.32
CA PRO A 28 31.23 8.11 33.95
C PRO A 28 30.95 8.37 32.46
N VAL A 29 29.68 8.35 32.07
CA VAL A 29 29.24 8.52 30.67
C VAL A 29 28.54 9.86 30.45
N ALA A 30 29.28 10.85 29.95
CA ALA A 30 28.75 12.17 29.65
C ALA A 30 28.19 12.26 28.22
N ARG A 31 28.87 11.64 27.25
CA ARG A 31 28.53 11.69 25.82
C ARG A 31 28.55 10.29 25.21
N VAL A 32 28.03 10.16 23.98
CA VAL A 32 27.98 8.90 23.22
C VAL A 32 29.36 8.23 23.14
N ALA A 33 30.43 9.00 22.92
CA ALA A 33 31.80 8.47 22.83
C ALA A 33 32.24 7.71 24.11
N ASP A 34 31.84 8.21 25.27
CA ASP A 34 32.19 7.63 26.57
C ASP A 34 31.42 6.33 26.82
N ALA A 35 30.25 6.19 26.20
CA ALA A 35 29.37 5.03 26.33
C ALA A 35 29.72 3.88 25.37
N ILE A 36 30.47 4.13 24.28
CA ILE A 36 30.85 3.12 23.27
C ILE A 36 31.50 1.87 23.90
N PRO A 37 32.51 1.96 24.78
CA PRO A 37 33.18 0.78 25.34
C PRO A 37 32.22 -0.14 26.12
N TYR A 38 31.19 0.43 26.74
CA TYR A 38 30.21 -0.31 27.54
C TYR A 38 29.09 -0.91 26.69
N CYS A 39 28.86 -0.38 25.50
CA CYS A 39 27.74 -0.74 24.63
C CYS A 39 28.10 -1.75 23.53
N SER A 40 29.38 -1.88 23.16
CA SER A 40 29.80 -2.77 22.06
C SER A 40 29.44 -4.24 22.27
N ALA A 41 29.61 -4.75 23.50
CA ALA A 41 29.25 -6.12 23.83
C ALA A 41 27.73 -6.33 23.82
N ASP A 42 26.96 -5.37 24.34
CA ASP A 42 25.49 -5.43 24.35
C ASP A 42 24.89 -5.32 22.94
N TRP A 43 25.50 -4.52 22.06
CA TRP A 43 25.09 -4.40 20.66
C TRP A 43 25.32 -5.69 19.86
N ALA A 44 26.43 -6.38 20.15
CA ALA A 44 26.76 -7.65 19.51
C ALA A 44 25.94 -8.83 20.04
N ARG A 45 25.22 -8.66 21.17
CA ARG A 45 24.34 -9.70 21.71
C ARG A 45 23.03 -9.73 20.92
N PRO A 46 22.62 -10.89 20.39
CA PRO A 46 21.26 -11.04 19.89
C PRO A 46 20.27 -10.79 21.02
N VAL A 47 19.19 -10.04 20.75
CA VAL A 47 18.12 -9.73 21.72
C VAL A 47 17.61 -11.05 22.31
N SER A 48 18.08 -11.38 23.51
CA SER A 48 17.80 -12.63 24.19
C SER A 48 16.54 -12.47 25.02
N THR A 49 15.38 -12.41 24.36
CA THR A 49 14.13 -12.80 25.01
C THR A 49 14.16 -14.32 25.22
N PRO A 50 13.69 -14.85 26.36
CA PRO A 50 13.82 -16.27 26.68
C PRO A 50 13.23 -17.11 25.55
N LEU A 51 14.07 -17.95 24.96
CA LEU A 51 13.72 -18.88 23.89
C LEU A 51 12.62 -19.82 24.41
N ARG A 52 11.36 -19.57 24.06
CA ARG A 52 10.39 -20.66 23.98
C ARG A 52 10.90 -21.59 22.89
N ARG A 53 11.04 -22.88 23.22
CA ARG A 53 11.47 -23.93 22.30
C ARG A 53 10.76 -23.76 20.95
N PRO A 54 11.47 -23.88 19.81
CA PRO A 54 10.82 -23.88 18.51
C PRO A 54 9.81 -25.04 18.52
N ALA A 55 8.51 -24.71 18.49
CA ALA A 55 7.53 -25.68 18.04
C ALA A 55 7.92 -26.02 16.60
N MET A 56 8.03 -27.32 16.30
CA MET A 56 8.40 -27.81 14.99
C MET A 56 7.57 -27.10 13.92
N LEU A 57 8.23 -26.68 12.84
CA LEU A 57 7.58 -26.19 11.62
C LEU A 57 6.60 -27.27 11.16
N VAL A 58 5.33 -27.11 11.55
CA VAL A 58 4.24 -27.86 10.96
C VAL A 58 4.25 -27.48 9.47
N PRO A 59 4.26 -28.47 8.55
CA PRO A 59 4.14 -28.18 7.12
C PRO A 59 2.98 -27.22 6.89
N LYS A 60 3.17 -26.22 6.03
CA LYS A 60 2.09 -25.35 5.56
C LYS A 60 0.89 -26.25 5.23
N GLN A 61 -0.14 -26.22 6.07
CA GLN A 61 -1.41 -26.77 5.69
C GLN A 61 -1.82 -25.98 4.44
N ASN A 62 -2.06 -26.68 3.34
CA ASN A 62 -2.84 -26.14 2.25
C ASN A 62 -4.15 -25.69 2.90
N ILE A 63 -4.27 -24.39 3.13
CA ILE A 63 -5.52 -23.79 3.55
C ILE A 63 -6.45 -24.07 2.39
N SER A 64 -7.43 -24.93 2.63
CA SER A 64 -8.58 -25.11 1.76
C SER A 64 -9.08 -23.73 1.34
N PRO A 65 -9.59 -23.53 0.12
CA PRO A 65 -10.26 -22.28 -0.22
C PRO A 65 -11.23 -21.93 0.92
N PRO A 66 -11.27 -20.66 1.37
CA PRO A 66 -12.16 -20.27 2.46
C PRO A 66 -13.56 -20.76 2.14
N ASP A 67 -14.26 -21.27 3.15
CA ASP A 67 -15.64 -21.71 3.01
C ASP A 67 -16.49 -20.50 2.60
N MET A 68 -16.76 -20.39 1.30
CA MET A 68 -17.51 -19.30 0.68
C MET A 68 -19.01 -19.35 1.06
N SER A 69 -19.43 -20.27 1.93
CA SER A 69 -20.81 -20.33 2.41
C SER A 69 -21.23 -19.10 3.23
N SER A 70 -20.28 -18.30 3.75
CA SER A 70 -20.57 -17.00 4.37
C SER A 70 -20.88 -15.89 3.33
N LEU A 71 -20.52 -16.11 2.07
CA LEU A 71 -20.89 -15.29 0.91
C LEU A 71 -22.07 -15.91 0.16
N SER A 72 -23.09 -16.42 0.87
CA SER A 72 -24.38 -16.75 0.26
C SER A 72 -25.12 -15.46 -0.15
N LEU A 73 -24.52 -14.68 -1.03
CA LEU A 73 -25.09 -13.49 -1.63
C LEU A 73 -26.06 -13.98 -2.71
N GLN A 74 -27.33 -14.15 -2.35
CA GLN A 74 -28.30 -14.86 -3.19
C GLN A 74 -28.86 -14.00 -4.36
N SER A 75 -28.46 -12.73 -4.51
CA SER A 75 -28.86 -11.88 -5.64
C SER A 75 -27.97 -10.64 -5.85
N ASP A 76 -28.00 -10.05 -7.05
CA ASP A 76 -27.39 -8.74 -7.34
C ASP A 76 -27.88 -7.65 -6.37
N GLN A 77 -29.14 -7.73 -5.93
CA GLN A 77 -29.71 -6.79 -4.98
C GLN A 77 -29.09 -6.94 -3.57
N ALA A 78 -28.71 -8.15 -3.18
CA ALA A 78 -27.97 -8.39 -1.94
C ALA A 78 -26.53 -7.86 -2.01
N LEU A 79 -25.89 -7.92 -3.18
CA LEU A 79 -24.56 -7.33 -3.41
C LEU A 79 -24.59 -5.79 -3.34
N LEU A 80 -25.61 -5.18 -3.97
CA LEU A 80 -25.79 -3.73 -4.00
C LEU A 80 -25.98 -3.14 -2.59
N GLY A 81 -26.87 -3.76 -1.80
CA GLY A 81 -27.15 -3.34 -0.42
C GLY A 81 -26.14 -3.88 0.61
N GLY A 82 -25.17 -4.68 0.19
CA GLY A 82 -24.16 -5.27 1.07
C GLY A 82 -23.27 -4.19 1.69
N ILE A 83 -23.03 -4.28 3.00
CA ILE A 83 -22.13 -3.39 3.72
C ILE A 83 -20.79 -4.10 3.92
N PHE A 84 -19.73 -3.45 3.45
CA PHE A 84 -18.35 -3.90 3.56
C PHE A 84 -17.54 -2.91 4.37
N TYR A 85 -16.60 -3.42 5.16
CA TYR A 85 -15.67 -2.62 5.94
C TYR A 85 -14.25 -2.83 5.44
N PHE A 86 -13.61 -1.79 4.90
CA PHE A 86 -12.20 -1.85 4.50
C PHE A 86 -11.34 -1.25 5.60
N LEU A 87 -10.31 -1.95 6.03
CA LEU A 87 -9.46 -1.59 7.16
C LEU A 87 -7.97 -1.63 6.78
N ASN A 88 -7.20 -0.65 7.24
CA ASN A 88 -5.75 -0.69 7.20
C ASN A 88 -5.13 -0.08 8.48
N ILE A 89 -3.95 -0.54 8.87
CA ILE A 89 -3.22 -0.10 10.08
C ILE A 89 -1.73 0.09 9.81
N PHE A 90 -1.25 1.31 9.60
CA PHE A 90 0.20 1.51 9.47
C PHE A 90 0.96 1.29 10.77
N SER A 91 2.23 0.93 10.62
CA SER A 91 3.18 0.79 11.72
C SER A 91 4.46 1.56 11.42
N HIS A 92 5.20 1.94 12.46
CA HIS A 92 6.55 2.50 12.35
C HIS A 92 7.59 1.48 11.87
N GLY A 93 7.22 0.52 11.01
CA GLY A 93 8.07 -0.53 10.51
C GLY A 93 7.75 -1.93 11.05
N GLU A 94 8.48 -2.89 10.52
CA GLU A 94 8.41 -4.32 10.83
C GLU A 94 9.70 -4.76 11.53
N LEU A 95 9.63 -4.98 12.84
CA LEU A 95 10.78 -5.40 13.65
C LEU A 95 11.08 -6.88 13.43
N PRO A 96 12.29 -7.42 13.67
CA PRO A 96 12.62 -8.82 13.40
C PRO A 96 11.66 -9.85 14.04
N PRO A 97 11.51 -11.08 13.47
CA PRO A 97 10.45 -12.01 13.88
C PRO A 97 10.55 -12.49 15.34
N HIS A 98 11.75 -12.42 15.92
CA HIS A 98 12.03 -12.79 17.30
C HIS A 98 11.69 -11.67 18.30
N CYS A 99 11.36 -10.46 17.83
CA CYS A 99 10.91 -9.38 18.68
C CYS A 99 9.45 -9.65 19.12
N GLY A 100 9.17 -9.52 20.41
CA GLY A 100 7.80 -9.64 20.94
C GLY A 100 6.82 -8.58 20.38
N GLN A 101 7.36 -7.46 19.88
CA GLN A 101 6.61 -6.40 19.19
C GLN A 101 6.98 -6.43 17.70
N ARG A 102 6.34 -7.29 16.89
CA ARG A 102 6.64 -7.41 15.44
C ARG A 102 6.31 -6.13 14.67
N PHE A 103 5.21 -5.46 15.04
CA PHE A 103 4.80 -4.19 14.46
C PHE A 103 4.53 -3.16 15.56
N LEU A 104 4.70 -1.88 15.24
CA LEU A 104 4.39 -0.77 16.14
C LEU A 104 3.30 0.10 15.51
N PRO A 105 2.01 -0.14 15.80
CA PRO A 105 0.91 0.54 15.12
C PRO A 105 0.95 2.04 15.37
N CYS A 106 0.79 2.85 14.32
CA CYS A 106 0.87 4.30 14.38
C CYS A 106 -0.35 5.02 13.78
N GLU A 107 -1.12 4.35 12.93
CA GLU A 107 -2.31 4.92 12.29
C GLU A 107 -3.29 3.81 11.92
N ILE A 108 -4.58 4.06 12.06
CA ILE A 108 -5.67 3.19 11.60
C ILE A 108 -6.66 3.99 10.75
N GLY A 109 -7.11 3.36 9.68
CA GLY A 109 -8.19 3.85 8.83
C GLY A 109 -9.18 2.73 8.57
N CYS A 110 -10.47 3.05 8.63
CA CYS A 110 -11.55 2.15 8.25
C CYS A 110 -12.61 2.91 7.48
N VAL A 111 -13.18 2.32 6.44
CA VAL A 111 -14.34 2.88 5.73
C VAL A 111 -15.47 1.87 5.69
N ARG A 112 -16.70 2.37 5.85
CA ARG A 112 -17.94 1.63 5.63
C ARG A 112 -18.40 1.92 4.21
N TYR A 113 -18.58 0.87 3.43
CA TYR A 113 -18.81 0.95 2.00
C TYR A 113 -19.99 0.06 1.58
N SER A 114 -20.79 0.53 0.63
CA SER A 114 -21.70 -0.32 -0.14
C SER A 114 -21.49 -0.03 -1.62
N LEU A 115 -21.80 -1.01 -2.48
CA LEU A 115 -21.67 -0.80 -3.92
C LEU A 115 -22.69 0.21 -4.44
N GLN A 116 -23.88 0.28 -3.80
CA GLN A 116 -24.98 1.18 -4.16
C GLN A 116 -24.76 2.64 -3.77
N GLU A 117 -24.18 2.90 -2.61
CA GLU A 117 -24.04 4.25 -2.04
C GLU A 117 -22.59 4.76 -2.03
N GLY A 118 -21.62 3.88 -2.29
CA GLY A 118 -20.21 4.19 -2.15
C GLY A 118 -19.78 4.22 -0.68
N ILE A 119 -18.90 5.15 -0.34
CA ILE A 119 -18.43 5.34 1.04
C ILE A 119 -19.51 6.07 1.85
N THR A 120 -20.05 5.40 2.86
CA THR A 120 -21.14 5.92 3.72
C THR A 120 -20.62 6.51 5.03
N ALA A 121 -19.49 6.02 5.53
CA ALA A 121 -18.83 6.56 6.70
C ALA A 121 -17.33 6.20 6.70
N ASP A 122 -16.54 6.98 7.41
CA ASP A 122 -15.14 6.67 7.67
C ASP A 122 -14.73 6.85 9.13
N PHE A 123 -13.71 6.11 9.54
CA PHE A 123 -13.08 6.13 10.85
C PHE A 123 -11.58 6.25 10.66
N HIS A 124 -10.97 7.17 11.38
CA HIS A 124 -9.53 7.40 11.37
C HIS A 124 -9.02 7.73 12.77
N SER A 125 -7.85 7.21 13.11
CA SER A 125 -7.13 7.63 14.31
C SER A 125 -5.64 7.40 14.16
N PHE A 126 -4.86 8.31 14.74
CA PHE A 126 -3.47 8.02 15.07
C PHE A 126 -3.38 7.18 16.34
N ILE A 127 -2.36 6.34 16.41
CA ILE A 127 -2.13 5.37 17.48
C ILE A 127 -0.81 5.69 18.15
N HIS A 128 -0.80 5.72 19.48
CA HIS A 128 0.42 5.72 20.25
C HIS A 128 1.07 4.31 20.18
N PRO A 129 2.25 4.17 19.57
CA PRO A 129 2.85 2.85 19.31
C PRO A 129 3.34 2.13 20.57
N GLY A 130 3.43 2.83 21.70
CA GLY A 130 4.09 2.35 22.91
C GLY A 130 5.61 2.56 22.86
N GLU A 131 6.34 1.88 23.74
CA GLU A 131 7.79 1.97 23.78
C GLU A 131 8.43 1.25 22.59
N ILE A 132 9.29 1.95 21.85
CA ILE A 132 10.08 1.36 20.77
C ILE A 132 11.15 0.45 21.40
N PRO A 133 11.27 -0.82 20.98
CA PRO A 133 12.30 -1.71 21.47
C PRO A 133 13.70 -1.13 21.23
N ARG A 134 14.55 -1.25 22.26
CA ARG A 134 15.91 -0.69 22.25
C ARG A 134 16.71 -1.16 21.04
N GLY A 135 17.41 -0.24 20.39
CA GLY A 135 18.20 -0.48 19.19
C GLY A 135 17.41 -0.43 17.88
N PHE A 136 16.08 -0.37 17.92
CA PHE A 136 15.23 -0.33 16.72
C PHE A 136 14.75 1.07 16.34
N ARG A 137 15.07 2.10 17.11
CA ARG A 137 14.65 3.48 16.83
C ARG A 137 15.05 3.97 15.44
N PHE A 138 16.29 3.70 15.02
CA PHE A 138 16.74 4.06 13.66
C PHE A 138 15.93 3.36 12.58
N HIS A 139 15.65 2.07 12.75
CA HIS A 139 14.83 1.28 11.83
C HIS A 139 13.42 1.88 11.73
N CYS A 140 12.81 2.20 12.87
CA CYS A 140 11.48 2.78 12.91
C CYS A 140 11.42 4.18 12.28
N GLN A 141 12.45 5.00 12.51
CA GLN A 141 12.55 6.31 11.88
C GLN A 141 12.65 6.18 10.36
N ALA A 142 13.54 5.32 9.85
CA ALA A 142 13.72 5.13 8.42
C ALA A 142 12.45 4.60 7.73
N ALA A 143 11.75 3.66 8.37
CA ALA A 143 10.46 3.17 7.90
C ALA A 143 9.40 4.28 7.87
N SER A 144 9.35 5.13 8.91
CA SER A 144 8.45 6.29 8.93
C SER A 144 8.77 7.27 7.80
N ASP A 145 10.03 7.70 7.68
CA ASP A 145 10.49 8.70 6.71
C ASP A 145 10.21 8.28 5.25
N SER A 146 10.28 6.98 4.99
CA SER A 146 10.04 6.39 3.66
C SER A 146 8.56 6.15 3.34
N SER A 147 7.67 6.22 4.34
CA SER A 147 6.25 5.93 4.18
C SER A 147 5.38 7.06 4.75
N HIS A 148 4.73 6.83 5.88
CA HIS A 148 3.70 7.68 6.46
C HIS A 148 4.22 8.96 7.11
N LYS A 149 5.54 9.09 7.34
CA LYS A 149 6.26 10.20 8.00
C LYS A 149 5.73 10.65 9.38
N ILE A 150 4.77 9.94 9.95
CA ILE A 150 4.33 10.11 11.35
C ILE A 150 5.55 10.04 12.29
N PRO A 151 5.82 11.07 13.10
CA PRO A 151 6.95 11.08 14.02
C PRO A 151 6.90 9.91 15.00
N ILE A 152 8.05 9.24 15.20
CA ILE A 152 8.15 8.07 16.11
C ILE A 152 8.18 8.45 17.60
N SER A 153 8.18 9.74 17.93
CA SER A 153 8.22 10.25 19.30
C SER A 153 7.58 11.62 19.38
N ASN A 154 6.98 11.91 20.55
CA ASN A 154 6.32 13.17 20.87
C ASN A 154 5.23 13.58 19.86
N PHE A 155 4.53 12.60 19.30
CA PHE A 155 3.40 12.86 18.42
C PHE A 155 2.11 12.97 19.23
N GLU A 156 1.68 14.20 19.48
CA GLU A 156 0.58 14.53 20.41
C GLU A 156 -0.78 14.00 19.94
N SER A 157 -0.96 13.81 18.63
CA SER A 157 -2.21 13.31 18.06
C SER A 157 -2.43 11.80 18.28
N GLY A 158 -1.41 11.07 18.74
CA GLY A 158 -1.49 9.63 18.99
C GLY A 158 -2.34 9.29 20.20
N ARG A 159 -3.38 8.48 20.02
CA ARG A 159 -4.26 8.01 21.10
C ARG A 159 -3.83 6.65 21.64
N ASP A 160 -4.28 6.31 22.85
CA ASP A 160 -4.00 5.00 23.42
C ASP A 160 -4.65 3.87 22.60
N GLN A 161 -3.98 2.73 22.54
CA GLN A 161 -4.38 1.60 21.69
C GLN A 161 -5.75 1.01 22.06
N ALA A 162 -6.09 1.00 23.35
CA ALA A 162 -7.34 0.42 23.84
C ALA A 162 -8.55 1.29 23.43
N THR A 163 -8.46 2.61 23.60
CA THR A 163 -9.47 3.58 23.17
C THR A 163 -9.67 3.54 21.66
N VAL A 164 -8.57 3.48 20.88
CA VAL A 164 -8.68 3.38 19.42
C VAL A 164 -9.42 2.12 19.00
N LEU A 165 -9.07 0.97 19.59
CA LEU A 165 -9.73 -0.30 19.30
C LEU A 165 -11.21 -0.29 19.71
N GLN A 166 -11.53 0.28 20.88
CA GLN A 166 -12.91 0.42 21.34
C GLN A 166 -13.74 1.32 20.42
N ASN A 167 -13.16 2.40 19.91
CA ASN A 167 -13.83 3.27 18.93
C ASN A 167 -14.04 2.57 17.59
N LEU A 168 -13.06 1.78 17.13
CA LEU A 168 -13.21 0.94 15.94
C LEU A 168 -14.38 -0.05 16.10
N TYR A 169 -14.49 -0.71 17.26
CA TYR A 169 -15.59 -1.63 17.54
C TYR A 169 -16.96 -0.93 17.49
N ARG A 170 -17.08 0.27 18.06
CA ARG A 170 -18.31 1.09 17.98
C ARG A 170 -18.64 1.49 16.54
N PHE A 171 -17.63 1.78 15.71
CA PHE A 171 -17.80 2.13 14.31
C PHE A 171 -18.30 0.94 13.47
N ILE A 172 -17.71 -0.24 13.64
CA ILE A 172 -18.05 -1.44 12.87
C ILE A 172 -19.41 -2.02 13.29
N HIS A 173 -19.71 -2.00 14.58
CA HIS A 173 -20.87 -2.69 15.14
C HIS A 173 -21.62 -1.80 16.15
N PRO A 174 -22.33 -0.76 15.66
CA PRO A 174 -23.06 0.17 16.52
C PRO A 174 -24.30 -0.45 17.17
N ASN A 175 -24.88 -1.51 16.60
CA ASN A 175 -26.12 -2.16 17.06
C ASN A 175 -25.85 -3.61 17.44
N PRO A 176 -26.60 -4.21 18.40
CA PRO A 176 -26.47 -5.63 18.74
C PRO A 176 -26.80 -6.53 17.54
N GLY A 177 -25.92 -7.49 17.24
CA GLY A 177 -25.98 -8.31 16.04
C GLY A 177 -24.74 -9.18 15.84
N LYS A 178 -24.61 -9.75 14.63
CA LYS A 178 -23.41 -10.48 14.21
C LYS A 178 -22.34 -9.49 13.76
N TRP A 179 -21.11 -9.70 14.21
CA TRP A 179 -19.95 -8.94 13.74
C TRP A 179 -19.76 -9.13 12.22
N PRO A 180 -19.67 -8.03 11.44
CA PRO A 180 -19.42 -8.13 10.02
C PRO A 180 -17.94 -8.47 9.76
N PRO A 181 -17.62 -9.15 8.65
CA PRO A 181 -16.25 -9.33 8.21
C PRO A 181 -15.60 -7.99 7.88
N ILE A 182 -14.30 -7.91 8.14
CA ILE A 182 -13.45 -6.78 7.77
C ILE A 182 -12.46 -7.21 6.68
N TYR A 183 -12.17 -6.31 5.76
CA TYR A 183 -11.38 -6.59 4.57
C TYR A 183 -10.14 -5.70 4.54
N CYS A 184 -8.99 -6.29 4.20
CA CYS A 184 -7.74 -5.55 3.96
C CYS A 184 -7.02 -6.11 2.73
N LYS A 185 -6.04 -5.39 2.18
CA LYS A 185 -5.20 -5.92 1.09
C LYS A 185 -4.41 -7.14 1.56
N SER A 186 -4.15 -8.09 0.65
CA SER A 186 -3.43 -9.32 0.99
C SER A 186 -2.05 -9.05 1.57
N ASP A 187 -1.38 -8.01 1.07
CA ASP A 187 -0.01 -7.64 1.44
C ASP A 187 0.06 -7.03 2.85
N ASP A 188 -1.04 -6.42 3.30
CA ASP A 188 -1.16 -5.75 4.59
C ASP A 188 -1.71 -6.67 5.68
N ARG A 189 -2.29 -7.83 5.30
CA ARG A 189 -3.04 -8.71 6.20
C ARG A 189 -2.23 -9.17 7.41
N ALA A 190 -0.96 -9.49 7.23
CA ALA A 190 -0.10 -9.94 8.33
C ALA A 190 0.08 -8.83 9.38
N ARG A 191 0.33 -7.60 8.94
CA ARG A 191 0.46 -6.40 9.79
C ARG A 191 -0.86 -6.07 10.48
N VAL A 192 -1.96 -5.97 9.72
CA VAL A 192 -3.29 -5.62 10.25
C VAL A 192 -3.73 -6.63 11.31
N ASN A 193 -3.66 -7.93 11.01
CA ASN A 193 -4.04 -8.99 11.95
C ASN A 193 -3.21 -8.95 13.23
N TRP A 194 -1.89 -8.75 13.10
CA TRP A 194 -1.02 -8.66 14.26
C TRP A 194 -1.36 -7.45 15.12
N CYS A 195 -1.55 -6.26 14.51
CA CYS A 195 -1.90 -5.04 15.23
C CYS A 195 -3.24 -5.17 15.95
N LEU A 196 -4.29 -5.71 15.30
CA LEU A 196 -5.58 -5.96 15.95
C LEU A 196 -5.44 -6.87 17.17
N LYS A 197 -4.74 -7.99 17.04
CA LYS A 197 -4.48 -8.91 18.15
C LYS A 197 -3.62 -8.31 19.25
N HIS A 198 -2.67 -7.45 18.89
CA HIS A 198 -1.81 -6.77 19.85
C HIS A 198 -2.60 -5.74 20.68
N MET A 199 -3.35 -4.86 20.02
CA MET A 199 -4.18 -3.85 20.68
C MET A 199 -5.27 -4.52 21.55
N ALA A 200 -5.83 -5.64 21.11
CA ALA A 200 -6.82 -6.40 21.87
C ALA A 200 -6.27 -7.05 23.15
N ARG A 201 -4.95 -7.23 23.29
CA ARG A 201 -4.34 -7.71 24.55
C ARG A 201 -4.31 -6.63 25.62
N ALA A 202 -4.22 -5.36 25.22
CA ALA A 202 -4.24 -4.22 26.12
C ALA A 202 -5.66 -3.78 26.49
N SER A 203 -6.68 -4.29 25.77
CA SER A 203 -8.08 -4.01 26.04
C SER A 203 -8.72 -5.14 26.86
N GLU A 204 -9.65 -4.77 27.75
CA GLU A 204 -10.52 -5.73 28.45
C GLU A 204 -11.55 -6.37 27.48
N VAL A 205 -11.89 -5.65 26.41
CA VAL A 205 -12.86 -6.08 25.41
C VAL A 205 -12.14 -6.88 24.32
N ARG A 206 -12.39 -8.19 24.29
CA ARG A 206 -11.89 -9.09 23.25
C ARG A 206 -13.01 -9.42 22.27
N GLN A 207 -12.86 -8.96 21.04
CA GLN A 207 -13.71 -9.36 19.92
C GLN A 207 -12.83 -9.96 18.83
N ASP A 208 -13.21 -11.13 18.34
CA ASP A 208 -12.49 -11.79 17.25
C ASP A 208 -13.10 -11.31 15.92
N LEU A 209 -12.46 -10.30 15.33
CA LEU A 209 -12.86 -9.78 14.03
C LEU A 209 -12.39 -10.73 12.92
N GLU A 210 -13.32 -11.14 12.06
CA GLU A 210 -12.98 -11.94 10.88
C GLU A 210 -12.28 -11.07 9.82
N LEU A 211 -10.96 -11.26 9.66
CA LEU A 211 -10.15 -10.52 8.69
C LEU A 211 -9.94 -11.30 7.38
N LEU A 212 -10.63 -10.83 6.35
CA LEU A 212 -10.60 -11.34 4.98
C LEU A 212 -9.78 -10.42 4.05
N THR A 213 -9.54 -10.89 2.82
CA THR A 213 -8.80 -10.11 1.81
C THR A 213 -9.76 -9.39 0.87
N VAL A 214 -9.39 -8.18 0.47
CA VAL A 214 -10.13 -7.41 -0.55
C VAL A 214 -10.07 -8.14 -1.90
N GLU A 215 -8.95 -8.78 -2.20
CA GLU A 215 -8.75 -9.51 -3.45
C GLU A 215 -9.77 -10.64 -3.60
N ASP A 216 -9.97 -11.45 -2.54
CA ASP A 216 -10.93 -12.56 -2.57
C ASP A 216 -12.38 -12.03 -2.63
N LEU A 217 -12.68 -10.89 -1.99
CA LEU A 217 -13.98 -10.22 -2.10
C LEU A 217 -14.26 -9.81 -3.55
N VAL A 218 -13.33 -9.11 -4.20
CA VAL A 218 -13.51 -8.65 -5.58
C VAL A 218 -13.64 -9.83 -6.53
N VAL A 219 -12.81 -10.87 -6.38
CA VAL A 219 -12.96 -12.11 -7.16
C VAL A 219 -14.36 -12.72 -6.97
N GLY A 220 -14.87 -12.78 -5.73
CA GLY A 220 -16.20 -13.27 -5.42
C GLY A 220 -17.32 -12.48 -6.11
N ILE A 221 -17.24 -11.14 -6.07
CA ILE A 221 -18.22 -10.27 -6.73
C ILE A 221 -18.21 -10.47 -8.25
N TYR A 222 -17.02 -10.55 -8.87
CA TYR A 222 -16.88 -10.80 -10.31
C TYR A 222 -17.41 -12.19 -10.71
N GLN A 223 -17.06 -13.23 -9.93
CA GLN A 223 -17.54 -14.58 -10.16
C GLN A 223 -19.07 -14.64 -10.10
N GLN A 224 -19.68 -13.95 -9.15
CA GLN A 224 -21.13 -13.91 -9.02
C GLN A 224 -21.81 -13.15 -10.18
N LYS A 225 -21.27 -11.99 -10.57
CA LYS A 225 -21.87 -11.12 -11.58
C LYS A 225 -21.70 -11.63 -13.01
N PHE A 226 -20.54 -12.20 -13.32
CA PHE A 226 -20.17 -12.59 -14.69
C PHE A 226 -20.07 -14.10 -14.88
N LEU A 227 -20.32 -14.89 -13.84
CA LEU A 227 -20.14 -16.35 -13.83
C LEU A 227 -18.72 -16.79 -14.24
N LYS A 228 -17.73 -15.90 -14.06
CA LYS A 228 -16.34 -16.11 -14.44
C LYS A 228 -15.40 -15.55 -13.38
N GLU A 229 -14.37 -16.33 -13.06
CA GLU A 229 -13.42 -15.96 -12.04
C GLU A 229 -12.46 -14.88 -12.60
N ALA A 230 -12.37 -13.76 -11.90
CA ALA A 230 -11.38 -12.75 -12.20
C ALA A 230 -9.99 -13.24 -11.77
N SER A 231 -8.97 -12.96 -12.58
CA SER A 231 -7.58 -13.29 -12.20
C SER A 231 -7.16 -12.49 -10.97
N LYS A 232 -6.64 -13.15 -9.94
CA LYS A 232 -6.10 -12.47 -8.74
C LYS A 232 -5.00 -11.47 -9.07
N THR A 233 -4.20 -11.73 -10.11
CA THR A 233 -3.17 -10.78 -10.57
C THR A 233 -3.80 -9.51 -11.14
N TRP A 234 -4.90 -9.65 -11.91
CA TRP A 234 -5.63 -8.51 -12.43
C TRP A 234 -6.28 -7.70 -11.29
N VAL A 235 -6.89 -8.37 -10.31
CA VAL A 235 -7.48 -7.71 -9.13
C VAL A 235 -6.42 -6.94 -8.32
N ARG A 236 -5.22 -7.50 -8.14
CA ARG A 236 -4.11 -6.76 -7.51
C ARG A 236 -3.74 -5.52 -8.29
N SER A 237 -3.56 -5.63 -9.61
CA SER A 237 -3.28 -4.48 -10.46
C SER A 237 -4.40 -3.42 -10.43
N LEU A 238 -5.66 -3.85 -10.33
CA LEU A 238 -6.81 -2.96 -10.16
C LEU A 238 -6.72 -2.16 -8.85
N LEU A 239 -6.34 -2.81 -7.74
CA LEU A 239 -6.27 -2.18 -6.42
C LEU A 239 -5.00 -1.34 -6.20
N ASP A 240 -3.97 -1.49 -7.04
CA ASP A 240 -2.68 -0.79 -6.94
C ASP A 240 -2.58 0.44 -7.84
N VAL A 241 -3.69 0.86 -8.46
CA VAL A 241 -3.71 2.08 -9.28
C VAL A 241 -3.51 3.34 -8.41
N ALA A 242 -2.63 4.23 -8.88
CA ALA A 242 -2.31 5.50 -8.23
C ALA A 242 -3.25 6.65 -8.67
N MET A 243 -4.37 6.33 -9.34
CA MET A 243 -5.27 7.31 -9.98
C MET A 243 -5.78 8.36 -8.99
N TRP A 244 -6.00 7.97 -7.73
CA TRP A 244 -6.56 8.83 -6.68
C TRP A 244 -5.55 9.22 -5.61
N ASP A 245 -4.24 9.11 -5.89
CA ASP A 245 -3.20 9.41 -4.91
C ASP A 245 -3.14 10.89 -4.54
N TYR A 246 -3.38 11.75 -5.53
CA TYR A 246 -3.33 13.21 -5.41
C TYR A 246 -4.72 13.84 -5.29
N SER A 247 -5.77 13.02 -5.23
CA SER A 247 -7.12 13.53 -5.06
C SER A 247 -7.32 14.16 -3.70
N SER A 248 -8.07 15.26 -3.68
CA SER A 248 -8.40 15.97 -2.46
C SER A 248 -9.35 15.14 -1.59
N ASN A 249 -9.30 15.33 -0.27
CA ASN A 249 -10.19 14.66 0.70
C ASN A 249 -10.09 13.13 0.73
N THR A 250 -9.01 12.58 0.17
CA THR A 250 -8.74 11.13 0.23
C THR A 250 -7.94 10.76 1.47
N ARG A 251 -7.09 11.66 1.95
CA ARG A 251 -6.21 11.44 3.11
C ARG A 251 -6.82 12.06 4.37
N CYS A 252 -6.25 11.70 5.53
CA CYS A 252 -6.61 12.39 6.77
C CYS A 252 -6.07 13.83 6.76
N LYS A 253 -6.66 14.71 7.56
CA LYS A 253 -6.29 16.14 7.63
C LYS A 253 -4.78 16.37 7.78
N TRP A 254 -4.13 15.64 8.68
CA TRP A 254 -2.69 15.81 8.92
C TRP A 254 -1.85 15.40 7.70
N HIS A 255 -2.19 14.30 7.02
CA HIS A 255 -1.51 13.86 5.80
C HIS A 255 -1.83 14.75 4.59
N GLU A 256 -2.99 15.43 4.57
CA GLU A 256 -3.32 16.50 3.62
C GLU A 256 -2.41 17.72 3.81
N GLU A 257 -2.35 18.25 5.03
CA GLU A 257 -1.56 19.45 5.34
C GLU A 257 -0.05 19.27 5.15
N ASN A 258 0.45 18.03 5.26
CA ASN A 258 1.87 17.72 5.14
C ASN A 258 2.27 17.14 3.77
N ASP A 259 1.34 17.04 2.82
CA ASP A 259 1.56 16.46 1.48
C ASP A 259 2.21 15.05 1.53
N ILE A 260 1.57 14.15 2.29
CA ILE A 260 2.05 12.78 2.49
C ILE A 260 1.02 11.78 1.96
N LEU A 261 1.43 10.97 0.96
CA LEU A 261 0.54 10.02 0.28
C LEU A 261 0.18 8.79 1.12
N PHE A 262 1.06 8.37 2.03
CA PHE A 262 0.90 7.16 2.83
C PHE A 262 0.05 7.44 4.07
N CYS A 263 -1.27 7.36 3.91
CA CYS A 263 -2.26 7.46 4.98
C CYS A 263 -3.13 6.19 5.02
N ALA A 264 -3.35 5.63 6.22
CA ALA A 264 -4.17 4.42 6.39
C ALA A 264 -5.61 4.63 5.89
N LEU A 265 -6.21 5.81 6.16
CA LEU A 265 -7.55 6.16 5.66
C LEU A 265 -7.59 6.21 4.13
N ALA A 266 -6.56 6.80 3.50
CA ALA A 266 -6.49 6.90 2.05
C ALA A 266 -6.42 5.52 1.38
N VAL A 267 -5.69 4.57 1.97
CA VAL A 267 -5.67 3.19 1.46
C VAL A 267 -7.09 2.59 1.44
N CYS A 268 -7.85 2.76 2.52
CA CYS A 268 -9.22 2.28 2.63
C CYS A 268 -10.17 2.96 1.63
N LYS A 269 -10.10 4.28 1.48
CA LYS A 269 -10.91 5.02 0.50
C LYS A 269 -10.58 4.60 -0.94
N LYS A 270 -9.29 4.46 -1.27
CA LYS A 270 -8.84 4.03 -2.61
C LYS A 270 -9.34 2.64 -2.98
N ILE A 271 -9.36 1.71 -2.03
CA ILE A 271 -9.96 0.37 -2.25
C ILE A 271 -11.42 0.53 -2.70
N ALA A 272 -12.22 1.30 -1.96
CA ALA A 272 -13.62 1.56 -2.31
C ALA A 272 -13.75 2.21 -3.71
N TYR A 273 -12.92 3.20 -4.02
CA TYR A 273 -12.93 3.88 -5.32
C TYR A 273 -12.58 2.96 -6.48
N CYS A 274 -11.59 2.07 -6.31
CA CYS A 274 -11.20 1.10 -7.33
C CYS A 274 -12.35 0.11 -7.59
N ILE A 275 -12.99 -0.37 -6.53
CA ILE A 275 -14.15 -1.27 -6.63
C ILE A 275 -15.31 -0.58 -7.34
N SER A 276 -15.68 0.64 -6.92
CA SER A 276 -16.75 1.41 -7.53
C SER A 276 -16.49 1.72 -9.00
N ASN A 277 -15.31 2.22 -9.34
CA ASN A 277 -14.94 2.52 -10.72
C ASN A 277 -14.96 1.28 -11.63
N SER A 278 -14.62 0.10 -11.07
CA SER A 278 -14.59 -1.16 -11.81
C SER A 278 -15.96 -1.80 -11.98
N LEU A 279 -16.89 -1.61 -11.03
CA LEU A 279 -18.16 -2.35 -10.97
C LEU A 279 -19.41 -1.51 -11.26
N ALA A 280 -19.40 -0.20 -11.00
CA ALA A 280 -20.62 0.63 -11.05
C ALA A 280 -21.38 0.51 -12.39
N THR A 281 -20.67 0.58 -13.51
CA THR A 281 -21.26 0.45 -14.86
C THR A 281 -21.92 -0.91 -15.09
N HIS A 282 -21.34 -1.98 -14.55
CA HIS A 282 -21.88 -3.34 -14.67
C HIS A 282 -23.12 -3.60 -13.81
N PHE A 283 -23.30 -2.79 -12.76
CA PHE A 283 -24.47 -2.83 -11.90
C PHE A 283 -25.48 -1.72 -12.19
N GLY A 284 -25.25 -0.89 -13.23
CA GLY A 284 -26.14 0.22 -13.59
C GLY A 284 -26.17 1.35 -12.56
N ILE A 285 -25.12 1.49 -11.76
CA ILE A 285 -25.02 2.47 -10.68
C ILE A 285 -24.43 3.76 -11.25
N GLN A 286 -25.08 4.88 -10.97
CA GLN A 286 -24.50 6.19 -11.26
C GLN A 286 -23.44 6.52 -10.21
N LEU A 287 -22.21 6.78 -10.67
CA LEU A 287 -21.12 7.18 -9.79
C LEU A 287 -21.42 8.55 -9.17
N THR A 288 -21.24 8.64 -7.85
CA THR A 288 -21.32 9.88 -7.07
C THR A 288 -19.96 10.21 -6.44
N GLU A 289 -19.84 11.35 -5.76
CA GLU A 289 -18.62 11.71 -5.01
C GLU A 289 -18.27 10.69 -3.90
N ALA A 290 -19.26 9.93 -3.41
CA ALA A 290 -19.03 8.84 -2.46
C ALA A 290 -18.42 7.59 -3.12
N HIS A 291 -18.59 7.43 -4.43
CA HIS A 291 -18.07 6.29 -5.19
C HIS A 291 -16.67 6.56 -5.74
N VAL A 292 -16.39 7.77 -6.20
CA VAL A 292 -15.09 8.22 -6.71
C VAL A 292 -14.96 9.74 -6.50
N PRO A 293 -13.75 10.30 -6.36
CA PRO A 293 -13.54 11.75 -6.29
C PRO A 293 -13.86 12.45 -7.65
N LEU A 294 -15.13 12.76 -7.91
CA LEU A 294 -15.59 13.26 -9.23
C LEU A 294 -14.97 14.61 -9.64
N GLN A 295 -14.67 15.48 -8.69
CA GLN A 295 -14.04 16.79 -8.98
C GLN A 295 -12.67 16.64 -9.66
N ASP A 296 -11.93 15.58 -9.32
CA ASP A 296 -10.64 15.27 -9.94
C ASP A 296 -10.79 14.36 -11.18
N TYR A 297 -11.91 13.63 -11.29
CA TYR A 297 -12.23 12.75 -12.41
C TYR A 297 -12.39 13.54 -13.72
N GLU A 298 -13.20 14.61 -13.71
CA GLU A 298 -13.47 15.48 -14.87
C GLU A 298 -12.21 16.27 -15.32
N ALA A 299 -11.40 16.73 -14.37
CA ALA A 299 -10.17 17.47 -14.66
C ALA A 299 -9.17 16.62 -15.47
N SER A 300 -9.09 15.32 -15.19
CA SER A 300 -8.18 14.39 -15.88
C SER A 300 -8.54 14.13 -17.34
N ASN A 301 -9.81 14.30 -17.75
CA ASN A 301 -10.23 14.21 -19.14
C ASN A 301 -9.94 15.49 -19.94
N SER A 302 -9.64 16.61 -19.27
CA SER A 302 -9.36 17.91 -19.89
C SER A 302 -7.87 18.27 -19.97
N VAL A 303 -7.04 17.63 -19.13
CA VAL A 303 -5.60 17.90 -19.07
C VAL A 303 -4.85 16.84 -19.88
N THR A 304 -4.28 17.26 -21.01
CA THR A 304 -3.26 16.44 -21.69
C THR A 304 -2.15 16.13 -20.68
N PRO A 305 -1.82 14.85 -20.43
CA PRO A 305 -0.84 14.51 -19.41
C PRO A 305 0.52 15.06 -19.85
N LYS A 306 0.96 16.15 -19.22
CA LYS A 306 2.37 16.53 -19.28
C LYS A 306 3.14 15.38 -18.66
N MET A 307 3.94 14.70 -19.49
CA MET A 307 4.86 13.66 -19.07
C MET A 307 5.67 14.16 -17.86
N VAL A 308 5.37 13.65 -16.68
CA VAL A 308 6.25 13.78 -15.53
C VAL A 308 7.26 12.64 -15.64
N VAL A 309 8.51 12.98 -15.98
CA VAL A 309 9.61 12.02 -15.93
C VAL A 309 9.86 11.69 -14.47
N LEU A 310 9.28 10.59 -13.99
CA LEU A 310 9.61 10.04 -12.69
C LEU A 310 10.98 9.36 -12.79
N ASP A 311 11.90 9.76 -11.90
CA ASP A 311 13.22 9.12 -11.79
C ASP A 311 13.05 7.66 -11.33
N ALA A 312 13.20 6.73 -12.29
CA ALA A 312 12.97 5.31 -12.10
C ALA A 312 13.88 4.66 -11.03
N GLY A 313 14.97 5.34 -10.64
CA GLY A 313 15.87 4.89 -9.57
C GLY A 313 15.20 4.76 -8.20
N ARG A 314 14.07 5.44 -7.96
CA ARG A 314 13.35 5.39 -6.67
C ARG A 314 12.49 4.14 -6.48
N TYR A 315 11.97 3.55 -7.56
CA TYR A 315 11.06 2.40 -7.51
C TYR A 315 11.78 1.04 -7.65
N GLN A 316 12.93 0.98 -8.32
CA GLN A 316 13.67 -0.29 -8.44
C GLN A 316 14.35 -0.73 -7.14
N LYS A 317 14.66 0.21 -6.23
CA LYS A 317 15.31 -0.11 -4.95
C LYS A 317 14.39 -0.79 -3.94
N LEU A 318 13.08 -0.76 -4.16
CA LEU A 318 12.07 -1.41 -3.30
C LEU A 318 11.91 -2.92 -3.52
N ARG A 319 12.53 -3.50 -4.57
CA ARG A 319 12.42 -4.95 -4.86
C ARG A 319 13.64 -5.79 -4.44
N PHE A 320 14.75 -5.20 -3.98
CA PHE A 320 16.00 -5.94 -3.77
C PHE A 320 16.50 -6.05 -2.33
N GLU A 321 15.78 -5.57 -1.31
CA GLU A 321 16.23 -5.73 0.08
C GLU A 321 15.12 -6.27 0.98
N SER A 322 14.69 -7.50 0.68
CA SER A 322 14.21 -8.42 1.72
C SER A 322 15.42 -9.24 2.21
N PRO A 323 15.86 -9.17 3.47
CA PRO A 323 16.92 -10.04 3.98
C PRO A 323 16.33 -11.44 4.23
N GLY A 324 16.26 -12.24 3.16
CA GLY A 324 16.04 -13.68 3.22
C GLY A 324 17.38 -14.39 3.38
N PHE A 325 17.53 -15.09 4.51
CA PHE A 325 18.35 -16.28 4.75
C PHE A 325 19.39 -16.66 3.67
N SER A 326 20.67 -16.59 4.05
CA SER A 326 21.78 -17.24 3.37
C SER A 326 21.57 -18.77 3.30
N PRO A 327 21.63 -19.40 2.10
CA PRO A 327 21.67 -20.85 2.03
C PRO A 327 23.07 -21.34 2.43
N PHE A 328 23.08 -22.34 3.31
CA PHE A 328 24.22 -23.20 3.58
C PHE A 328 24.84 -23.68 2.26
N ASN A 329 26.11 -23.35 2.02
CA ASN A 329 26.91 -24.04 1.02
C ASN A 329 27.29 -25.40 1.59
N SER A 330 26.71 -26.46 1.02
CA SER A 330 27.15 -27.83 1.22
C SER A 330 28.58 -27.98 0.70
N SER A 331 29.50 -28.24 1.62
CA SER A 331 30.83 -28.75 1.34
C SER A 331 30.72 -30.15 0.74
N ASN A 332 31.04 -30.30 -0.54
CA ASN A 332 31.53 -31.57 -1.06
C ASN A 332 33.01 -31.42 -1.39
N GLN A 333 33.76 -32.33 -0.79
CA GLN A 333 35.19 -32.47 -0.76
C GLN A 333 35.60 -33.47 -1.83
N GLU A 334 36.53 -33.09 -2.72
CA GLU A 334 37.41 -33.95 -3.54
C GLU A 334 38.47 -33.00 -4.14
N GLN A 335 39.63 -32.73 -3.54
CA GLN A 335 40.84 -33.53 -3.24
C GLN A 335 41.86 -33.58 -4.40
N ARG A 336 43.02 -32.91 -4.15
CA ARG A 336 44.38 -32.99 -4.77
C ARG A 336 44.54 -32.40 -6.19
N SER A 337 45.64 -31.73 -6.57
CA SER A 337 47.01 -31.59 -6.03
C SER A 337 47.78 -30.43 -6.73
N ILE A 338 49.02 -30.19 -6.32
CA ILE A 338 49.81 -28.94 -6.33
C ILE A 338 50.71 -28.74 -7.59
N THR A 339 51.03 -27.47 -7.92
CA THR A 339 52.30 -26.87 -8.44
C THR A 339 52.62 -26.86 -9.97
N PRO A 340 53.58 -26.04 -10.51
CA PRO A 340 53.55 -24.58 -10.78
C PRO A 340 54.17 -24.18 -12.17
N ILE A 341 54.44 -22.88 -12.42
CA ILE A 341 55.29 -22.31 -13.52
C ILE A 341 54.60 -22.34 -14.91
N GLY A 342 54.64 -21.37 -15.81
CA GLY A 342 55.35 -20.10 -15.99
C GLY A 342 55.09 -19.63 -17.44
N ASP A 343 55.47 -18.40 -17.73
CA ASP A 343 55.77 -17.86 -19.06
C ASP A 343 54.62 -17.56 -20.07
N CYS A 344 54.42 -16.26 -20.28
CA CYS A 344 53.97 -15.70 -21.55
C CYS A 344 54.95 -16.06 -22.67
N PRO A 345 54.47 -16.11 -23.93
CA PRO A 345 55.03 -15.13 -24.86
C PRO A 345 54.01 -14.50 -25.82
N SER A 346 54.36 -13.28 -26.19
CA SER A 346 53.82 -12.45 -27.26
C SER A 346 54.02 -13.06 -28.65
N GLY A 347 53.10 -12.80 -29.57
CA GLY A 347 53.24 -13.10 -31.00
C GLY A 347 52.17 -12.41 -31.86
N VAL A 348 52.52 -11.25 -32.39
CA VAL A 348 51.72 -10.31 -33.20
C VAL A 348 51.27 -10.89 -34.55
N LYS A 349 50.03 -10.60 -35.00
CA LYS A 349 49.72 -10.09 -36.36
C LYS A 349 48.47 -9.20 -36.36
N THR A 350 48.65 -8.01 -36.93
CA THR A 350 47.64 -6.98 -37.20
C THR A 350 46.79 -7.32 -38.43
N SER A 351 45.46 -7.21 -38.35
CA SER A 351 44.63 -6.54 -39.37
C SER A 351 43.17 -6.45 -38.93
N GLY A 352 42.50 -5.33 -39.24
CA GLY A 352 41.09 -5.37 -39.65
C GLY A 352 40.01 -5.08 -38.61
N GLN A 353 39.57 -3.81 -38.62
CA GLN A 353 38.19 -3.35 -38.40
C GLN A 353 37.54 -3.40 -37.00
N LYS A 354 37.28 -2.18 -36.52
CA LYS A 354 36.34 -1.82 -35.47
C LYS A 354 34.93 -2.31 -35.86
N SER A 355 34.30 -3.14 -35.02
CA SER A 355 32.84 -3.24 -34.99
C SER A 355 32.35 -3.00 -33.56
N GLY A 356 31.81 -1.80 -33.35
CA GLY A 356 30.96 -1.51 -32.19
C GLY A 356 29.61 -2.14 -32.45
N ILE A 357 29.24 -3.17 -31.69
CA ILE A 357 27.92 -3.78 -31.73
C ILE A 357 26.93 -2.81 -31.09
N ARG A 358 26.25 -2.06 -31.96
CA ARG A 358 25.10 -1.20 -31.66
C ARG A 358 23.85 -2.08 -31.68
N GLY A 359 23.29 -2.38 -30.51
CA GLY A 359 22.00 -3.07 -30.39
C GLY A 359 20.89 -2.25 -31.04
N ARG A 360 20.25 -2.82 -32.06
CA ARG A 360 19.05 -2.31 -32.73
C ARG A 360 17.85 -3.11 -32.24
N GLY A 361 16.80 -2.44 -31.77
CA GLY A 361 15.49 -3.06 -31.57
C GLY A 361 14.67 -2.44 -30.45
N ILE A 362 14.00 -1.31 -30.74
CA ILE A 362 12.65 -0.87 -30.29
C ILE A 362 12.48 0.55 -30.88
N THR A 363 12.40 0.63 -32.21
CA THR A 363 12.02 1.88 -32.90
C THR A 363 11.35 1.61 -34.24
N ARG A 364 11.00 0.34 -34.53
CA ARG A 364 10.38 -0.09 -35.79
C ARG A 364 9.03 -0.80 -35.59
N LEU A 365 8.29 -0.38 -34.55
CA LEU A 365 6.88 -0.75 -34.36
C LEU A 365 5.94 0.47 -34.34
N LEU A 366 6.49 1.70 -34.34
CA LEU A 366 5.69 2.93 -34.30
C LEU A 366 5.56 3.64 -35.66
N GLU A 367 6.23 3.15 -36.72
CA GLU A 367 6.05 3.67 -38.09
C GLU A 367 5.00 2.89 -38.91
N SER A 368 4.52 1.74 -38.41
CA SER A 368 3.55 0.88 -39.10
C SER A 368 2.08 1.16 -38.74
N ILE A 369 1.80 2.13 -37.85
CA ILE A 369 0.42 2.54 -37.49
C ILE A 369 0.06 3.91 -38.11
N SER A 370 1.07 4.66 -38.59
CA SER A 370 0.87 6.00 -39.16
C SER A 370 0.69 6.02 -40.69
N SER A 371 0.69 4.86 -41.36
CA SER A 371 0.64 4.75 -42.82
C SER A 371 -0.59 4.02 -43.39
N SER A 372 -1.64 3.75 -42.59
CA SER A 372 -2.88 3.12 -43.06
C SER A 372 -4.12 4.05 -43.11
N SER A 373 -3.93 5.37 -43.02
CA SER A 373 -4.98 6.36 -43.32
C SER A 373 -4.74 6.98 -44.69
N GLY A 374 -5.22 6.33 -45.74
CA GLY A 374 -5.10 6.85 -47.10
C GLY A 374 -5.39 5.82 -48.19
N ASN A 375 -6.65 5.42 -48.35
CA ASN A 375 -7.16 5.18 -49.71
C ASN A 375 -8.69 5.23 -49.74
N MET A 376 -9.19 6.17 -50.55
CA MET A 376 -10.60 6.34 -50.88
C MET A 376 -11.06 5.29 -51.88
N HIS A 377 -12.25 4.73 -51.67
CA HIS A 377 -13.12 4.33 -52.77
C HIS A 377 -14.34 5.25 -52.82
N ARG A 378 -14.54 5.83 -53.99
CA ARG A 378 -15.56 6.80 -54.43
C ARG A 378 -16.78 6.02 -54.95
N PHE A 379 -18.03 6.36 -54.59
CA PHE A 379 -19.07 7.05 -55.39
C PHE A 379 -20.47 6.61 -54.86
N PRO A 380 -21.62 7.23 -55.22
CA PRO A 380 -21.86 8.63 -55.62
C PRO A 380 -22.99 9.31 -54.79
N SER A 381 -22.95 10.65 -54.79
CA SER A 381 -23.93 11.55 -54.21
C SER A 381 -25.22 11.65 -55.03
N CYS A 382 -26.36 11.80 -54.36
CA CYS A 382 -27.54 12.45 -54.93
C CYS A 382 -28.03 13.51 -53.94
N GLU A 383 -27.81 14.77 -54.29
CA GLU A 383 -28.39 15.94 -53.62
C GLU A 383 -29.84 16.11 -54.07
N THR A 384 -30.74 16.42 -53.14
CA THR A 384 -31.87 17.30 -53.44
C THR A 384 -32.14 18.17 -52.21
N ALA A 385 -31.91 19.46 -52.40
CA ALA A 385 -32.16 20.52 -51.44
C ALA A 385 -33.66 20.83 -51.32
N LEU A 386 -34.15 21.10 -50.12
CA LEU A 386 -35.29 22.00 -49.91
C LEU A 386 -35.05 22.87 -48.65
N THR A 387 -35.32 24.15 -48.86
CA THR A 387 -35.10 25.37 -48.07
C THR A 387 -35.92 25.47 -46.77
N PRO A 388 -35.47 26.26 -45.76
CA PRO A 388 -36.26 26.60 -44.59
C PRO A 388 -37.10 27.87 -44.81
N PRO A 389 -38.32 27.98 -44.25
CA PRO A 389 -39.05 29.24 -44.24
C PRO A 389 -38.73 30.06 -42.98
N THR A 390 -38.72 31.38 -43.16
CA THR A 390 -38.56 32.40 -42.13
C THR A 390 -39.89 33.02 -41.71
N SER A 391 -39.90 33.51 -40.46
CA SER A 391 -40.68 34.64 -39.91
C SER A 391 -42.16 34.41 -39.51
N GLN A 392 -42.48 34.53 -38.21
CA GLN A 392 -42.96 35.81 -37.63
C GLN A 392 -43.14 35.74 -36.11
N LYS A 393 -43.01 36.91 -35.49
CA LYS A 393 -43.20 37.26 -34.08
C LYS A 393 -44.69 37.27 -33.71
N ASP A 394 -44.99 36.87 -32.47
CA ASP A 394 -45.91 37.48 -31.48
C ASP A 394 -45.90 36.55 -30.25
N GLY A 395 -45.76 36.91 -28.98
CA GLY A 395 -45.89 38.19 -28.31
C GLY A 395 -46.87 38.07 -27.14
N TYR A 396 -46.65 37.24 -26.11
CA TYR A 396 -47.44 37.30 -24.86
C TYR A 396 -46.66 36.90 -23.59
N LYS A 397 -46.80 37.73 -22.55
CA LYS A 397 -46.30 37.61 -21.17
C LYS A 397 -47.43 37.11 -20.22
N PRO A 398 -47.16 36.84 -18.93
CA PRO A 398 -47.79 35.76 -18.14
C PRO A 398 -48.94 36.21 -17.20
N PHE A 399 -49.76 35.25 -16.77
CA PHE A 399 -50.67 35.30 -15.61
C PHE A 399 -50.44 34.01 -14.81
N SER A 400 -49.85 34.04 -13.61
CA SER A 400 -50.37 34.40 -12.28
C SER A 400 -51.14 33.28 -11.57
N SER A 401 -50.66 33.01 -10.37
CA SER A 401 -51.14 32.20 -9.25
C SER A 401 -52.55 32.52 -8.73
N LEU A 402 -53.24 31.46 -8.27
CA LEU A 402 -54.31 31.37 -7.24
C LEU A 402 -54.18 29.94 -6.69
N SER A 403 -53.96 29.63 -5.41
CA SER A 403 -54.75 29.92 -4.19
C SER A 403 -56.20 29.46 -4.32
N ASP A 404 -56.45 28.17 -4.11
CA ASP A 404 -57.16 27.62 -2.93
C ASP A 404 -56.88 26.12 -2.80
#